data_AF-A0AAU2QW63-F1
#
_entry.id   AF-A0AAU2QW63-F1
#
_cell.length_a   1.000
_cell.length_b   1.000
_cell.length_c   1.000
_cell.angle_alpha   90.00
_cell.angle_beta   90.00
_cell.angle_gamma   90.00
#
_symmetry.space_group_name_H-M   'P 1'
#
loop_
_entity.id
_entity.type
_entity.pdbx_description
1 polymer ?
#
loop_
_entity_poly.entity_id
_entity_poly.type
_entity_poly.pdbx_seq_one_letter_code
_entity_poly.pdbx_strand_id
1 'polypeptide(L)'
;MHFHVLIEMRGAARPEVELDLDEEGLESRFVRPRKRGKAVVINGRVVENEDLVRIRIGRSDQKSAEILEEIQLENAVRQTPVFDRSRLYRQVVERSVDVTNSFLRTAPPAPDRRTVLLISGEWGAAARAMGEFLRALGLDVRGRSHARLSGREGQHHADVLDSAFDACHAVVVLMTPDDVATRHPAFAGVEDAEVQLATQASPSVLFQAGYAWHAARERTLLVEFGSDLRYPRDLSGVDRVCFDGSPASRNEVAQRLRAIRSAVRTEDPFYLEAGAFPSAPGPVTGDDLGPSPAAELLRRIPLRWVLLGALAEGKGVDVSAIAARRGTPPEEVRAGLSRLMTDGLAAPMEKHSKSQAANNGACRLTGPGLDQLHSEMWRPQGR
;
A
#
# COMPACT_ATOMS: atom_id res chain seq x y z
N MET A 1 -36.02 9.43 14.09
CA MET A 1 -35.90 7.96 14.00
C MET A 1 -35.15 7.48 15.22
N HIS A 2 -35.65 6.43 15.83
CA HIS A 2 -35.14 5.84 17.06
C HIS A 2 -34.94 4.34 16.86
N PHE A 3 -33.86 3.82 17.44
CA PHE A 3 -33.54 2.40 17.44
C PHE A 3 -33.63 1.85 18.85
N HIS A 4 -34.26 0.69 18.97
CA HIS A 4 -34.46 -0.02 20.22
C HIS A 4 -33.89 -1.42 20.10
N VAL A 5 -33.01 -1.80 21.01
CA VAL A 5 -32.24 -3.05 20.94
C VAL A 5 -32.65 -3.96 22.08
N LEU A 6 -33.03 -5.19 21.74
CA LEU A 6 -33.30 -6.27 22.69
C LEU A 6 -32.18 -7.31 22.58
N ILE A 7 -31.60 -7.67 23.72
CA ILE A 7 -30.41 -8.51 23.79
C ILE A 7 -30.69 -9.70 24.70
N GLU A 8 -30.63 -10.89 24.13
CA GLU A 8 -30.72 -12.16 24.85
C GLU A 8 -29.30 -12.69 25.08
N MET A 9 -28.99 -12.99 26.33
CA MET A 9 -27.68 -13.48 26.75
C MET A 9 -27.77 -14.88 27.35
N ARG A 10 -26.71 -15.67 27.19
CA ARG A 10 -26.61 -17.01 27.74
C ARG A 10 -26.65 -16.94 29.26
N GLY A 11 -27.56 -17.72 29.87
CA GLY A 11 -27.70 -17.78 31.32
C GLY A 11 -28.36 -16.56 31.99
N ALA A 12 -28.79 -15.55 31.21
CA ALA A 12 -29.54 -14.41 31.76
C ALA A 12 -31.03 -14.77 31.91
N ALA A 13 -31.59 -14.51 33.08
CA ALA A 13 -33.01 -14.77 33.36
C ALA A 13 -33.96 -13.80 32.62
N ARG A 14 -33.45 -12.62 32.24
CA ARG A 14 -34.19 -11.59 31.51
C ARG A 14 -33.31 -11.02 30.40
N PRO A 15 -33.90 -10.66 29.25
CA PRO A 15 -33.16 -9.94 28.22
C PRO A 15 -32.87 -8.51 28.67
N GLU A 16 -31.79 -7.94 28.16
CA GLU A 16 -31.47 -6.53 28.32
C GLU A 16 -32.12 -5.73 27.19
N VAL A 17 -32.51 -4.49 27.50
CA VAL A 17 -33.14 -3.59 26.53
C VAL A 17 -32.49 -2.22 26.59
N GLU A 18 -32.11 -1.71 25.42
CA GLU A 18 -31.58 -0.36 25.23
C GLU A 18 -32.50 0.38 24.26
N LEU A 19 -33.01 1.54 24.69
CA LEU A 19 -34.07 2.28 24.00
C LEU A 19 -33.55 3.62 23.49
N ASP A 20 -34.23 4.15 22.47
CA ASP A 20 -34.03 5.51 21.95
C ASP A 20 -32.60 5.81 21.43
N LEU A 21 -31.90 4.79 20.92
CA LEU A 21 -30.60 4.99 20.27
C LEU A 21 -30.79 5.73 18.94
N ASP A 22 -29.82 6.58 18.61
CA ASP A 22 -29.61 7.02 17.23
C ASP A 22 -28.81 5.97 16.44
N GLU A 23 -28.64 6.21 15.14
CA GLU A 23 -27.95 5.25 14.27
C GLU A 23 -26.47 5.08 14.65
N GLU A 24 -25.78 6.16 15.03
CA GLU A 24 -24.38 6.11 15.46
C GLU A 24 -24.20 5.37 16.79
N GLY A 25 -25.09 5.61 17.76
CA GLY A 25 -25.12 4.89 19.02
C GLY A 25 -25.41 3.40 18.83
N LEU A 26 -26.33 3.05 17.93
CA LEU A 26 -26.57 1.65 17.52
C LEU A 26 -25.32 1.03 16.89
N GLU A 27 -24.71 1.72 15.93
CA GLU A 27 -23.55 1.24 15.17
C GLU A 27 -22.33 1.02 16.07
N SER A 28 -21.96 2.03 16.84
CA SER A 28 -20.75 2.04 17.67
C SER A 28 -20.83 1.06 18.85
N ARG A 29 -22.00 0.96 19.51
CA ARG A 29 -22.17 0.15 20.72
C ARG A 29 -22.50 -1.31 20.41
N PHE A 30 -23.29 -1.59 19.38
CA PHE A 30 -23.82 -2.93 19.13
C PHE A 30 -23.36 -3.52 17.80
N VAL A 31 -23.52 -2.79 16.70
CA VAL A 31 -23.31 -3.38 15.36
C VAL A 31 -21.83 -3.63 15.05
N ARG A 32 -20.97 -2.62 15.20
CA ARG A 32 -19.53 -2.75 14.90
C ARG A 32 -18.82 -3.76 15.80
N PRO A 33 -19.02 -3.76 17.14
CA PRO A 33 -18.40 -4.77 18.00
C PRO A 33 -18.85 -6.17 17.63
N ARG A 34 -20.16 -6.37 17.39
CA ARG A 34 -20.72 -7.67 16.98
C ARG A 34 -20.16 -8.16 15.65
N LYS A 35 -20.06 -7.30 14.64
CA LYS A 35 -19.45 -7.64 13.33
C LYS A 35 -17.97 -8.01 13.44
N ARG A 36 -17.25 -7.39 14.38
CA ARG A 36 -15.81 -7.63 14.60
C ARG A 36 -15.52 -8.73 15.63
N GLY A 37 -16.55 -9.42 16.13
CA GLY A 37 -16.41 -10.45 17.17
C GLY A 37 -15.93 -9.92 18.53
N LYS A 38 -16.06 -8.62 18.79
CA LYS A 38 -15.64 -7.98 20.05
C LYS A 38 -16.78 -7.98 21.07
N ALA A 39 -16.41 -7.93 22.35
CA ALA A 39 -17.35 -7.75 23.45
C ALA A 39 -18.15 -6.44 23.33
N VAL A 40 -19.38 -6.46 23.84
CA VAL A 40 -20.31 -5.31 23.87
C VAL A 40 -20.46 -4.83 25.31
N VAL A 41 -20.61 -3.52 25.51
CA VAL A 41 -20.91 -2.96 26.84
C VAL A 41 -22.39 -2.60 26.93
N ILE A 42 -23.10 -3.27 27.84
CA ILE A 42 -24.54 -3.12 28.07
C ILE A 42 -24.75 -2.68 29.52
N ASN A 43 -25.36 -1.53 29.76
CA ASN A 43 -25.58 -1.01 31.12
C ASN A 43 -24.31 -1.02 32.02
N GLY A 44 -23.14 -0.74 31.43
CA GLY A 44 -21.84 -0.75 32.14
C GLY A 44 -21.21 -2.13 32.35
N ARG A 45 -21.87 -3.21 31.92
CA ARG A 45 -21.34 -4.57 31.95
C ARG A 45 -20.75 -4.97 30.61
N VAL A 46 -19.53 -5.51 30.62
CA VAL A 46 -18.91 -6.13 29.45
C VAL A 46 -19.53 -7.50 29.23
N VAL A 47 -20.01 -7.76 28.01
CA VAL A 47 -20.62 -9.02 27.59
C VAL A 47 -19.84 -9.56 26.40
N GLU A 48 -19.28 -10.76 26.55
CA GLU A 48 -18.51 -11.41 25.51
C GLU A 48 -19.40 -11.84 24.34
N ASN A 49 -18.82 -11.85 23.15
CA ASN A 49 -19.56 -12.14 21.93
C ASN A 49 -20.16 -13.56 21.90
N GLU A 50 -19.56 -14.50 22.63
CA GLU A 50 -20.03 -15.89 22.79
C GLU A 50 -21.25 -16.02 23.71
N ASP A 51 -21.42 -15.07 24.63
CA ASP A 51 -22.55 -15.02 25.56
C ASP A 51 -23.75 -14.30 24.97
N LEU A 52 -23.58 -13.56 23.87
CA LEU A 52 -24.67 -12.92 23.12
C LEU A 52 -25.42 -13.97 22.28
N VAL A 53 -26.60 -14.38 22.75
CA VAL A 53 -27.43 -15.38 22.08
C VAL A 53 -28.18 -14.77 20.90
N ARG A 54 -28.82 -13.62 21.12
CA ARG A 54 -29.63 -12.95 20.09
C ARG A 54 -29.63 -11.45 20.31
N ILE A 55 -29.55 -10.70 19.22
CA ILE A 55 -29.81 -9.25 19.21
C ILE A 55 -30.95 -9.00 18.24
N ARG A 56 -31.96 -8.25 18.68
CA ARG A 56 -33.05 -7.74 17.83
C ARG A 56 -32.99 -6.21 17.84
N ILE A 57 -33.08 -5.61 16.67
CA ILE A 57 -33.05 -4.16 16.48
C ILE A 57 -34.40 -3.74 15.89
N GLY A 58 -35.17 -2.97 16.65
CA GLY A 58 -36.39 -2.32 16.22
C GLY A 58 -36.13 -0.88 15.81
N ARG A 59 -36.79 -0.42 14.74
CA ARG A 59 -36.80 0.98 14.28
C ARG A 59 -38.21 1.57 14.48
N SER A 60 -38.28 2.78 15.02
CA SER A 60 -39.51 3.56 15.14
C SER A 60 -39.30 5.03 14.79
N ASP A 61 -40.37 5.68 14.36
CA ASP A 61 -40.38 7.14 14.17
C ASP A 61 -40.71 7.89 15.48
N GLN A 62 -41.37 7.22 16.43
CA GLN A 62 -41.67 7.70 17.78
C GLN A 62 -40.58 7.31 18.79
N LYS A 63 -40.47 8.05 19.89
CA LYS A 63 -39.64 7.67 21.05
C LYS A 63 -40.29 6.55 21.87
N SER A 64 -39.48 5.85 22.67
CA SER A 64 -39.96 4.76 23.52
C SER A 64 -41.04 5.21 24.52
N ALA A 65 -40.96 6.43 25.04
CA ALA A 65 -41.94 6.99 25.97
C ALA A 65 -43.36 7.04 25.38
N GLU A 66 -43.49 7.46 24.12
CA GLU A 66 -44.77 7.53 23.41
C GLU A 66 -45.35 6.13 23.18
N ILE A 67 -44.51 5.19 22.72
CA ILE A 67 -44.90 3.79 22.52
C ILE A 67 -45.32 3.15 23.86
N LEU A 68 -44.65 3.50 24.95
CA LEU A 68 -44.98 3.00 26.29
C LEU A 68 -46.34 3.48 26.79
N GLU A 69 -46.71 4.73 26.52
CA GLU A 69 -48.04 5.26 26.86
C GLU A 69 -49.14 4.47 26.12
N GLU A 70 -48.96 4.23 24.82
CA GLU A 70 -49.88 3.41 24.02
C GLU A 70 -50.01 1.98 24.58
N ILE A 71 -48.88 1.36 24.93
CA ILE A 71 -48.84 0.03 25.55
C ILE A 71 -49.61 0.02 26.89
N GLN A 72 -49.40 1.03 27.73
CA GLN A 72 -50.04 1.12 29.05
C GLN A 72 -51.55 1.31 28.92
N LEU A 73 -52.00 2.18 28.02
CA LEU A 73 -53.41 2.39 27.72
C LEU A 73 -54.07 1.08 27.27
N GLU A 74 -53.45 0.35 26.34
CA GLU A 74 -53.96 -0.95 25.90
C GLU A 74 -54.01 -2.00 27.01
N ASN A 75 -52.97 -2.08 27.85
CA ASN A 75 -52.92 -3.04 28.95
C ASN A 75 -53.99 -2.74 30.02
N ALA A 76 -54.25 -1.45 30.29
CA ALA A 76 -55.31 -1.00 31.20
C ALA A 76 -56.69 -1.42 30.67
N VAL A 77 -56.96 -1.23 29.38
CA VAL A 77 -58.20 -1.69 28.74
C VAL A 77 -58.34 -3.21 28.82
N ARG A 78 -57.26 -3.95 28.64
CA ARG A 78 -57.24 -5.43 28.69
C ARG A 78 -57.17 -6.01 30.10
N GLN A 79 -57.19 -5.18 31.15
CA GLN A 79 -57.00 -5.58 32.55
C GLN A 79 -55.77 -6.50 32.76
N THR A 80 -54.74 -6.34 31.93
CA THR A 80 -53.55 -7.19 32.01
C THR A 80 -52.64 -6.64 33.10
N PRO A 81 -52.31 -7.42 34.15
CA PRO A 81 -51.44 -6.93 35.21
C PRO A 81 -50.03 -6.67 34.68
N VAL A 82 -49.56 -5.43 34.81
CA VAL A 82 -48.20 -5.03 34.46
C VAL A 82 -47.38 -4.91 35.74
N PHE A 83 -46.61 -5.95 36.07
CA PHE A 83 -45.77 -5.99 37.28
C PHE A 83 -44.29 -5.72 37.01
N ASP A 84 -43.86 -5.60 35.76
CA ASP A 84 -42.43 -5.56 35.41
C ASP A 84 -42.11 -4.58 34.27
N ARG A 85 -41.30 -3.55 34.56
CA ARG A 85 -40.81 -2.59 33.56
C ARG A 85 -40.02 -3.24 32.43
N SER A 86 -39.30 -4.32 32.73
CA SER A 86 -38.52 -5.08 31.75
C SER A 86 -39.40 -5.63 30.62
N ARG A 87 -40.65 -6.01 30.96
CA ARG A 87 -41.63 -6.51 30.00
C ARG A 87 -42.16 -5.41 29.09
N LEU A 88 -42.40 -4.22 29.64
CA LEU A 88 -42.85 -3.06 28.87
C LEU A 88 -41.78 -2.61 27.85
N TYR A 89 -40.51 -2.55 28.27
CA TYR A 89 -39.42 -2.16 27.37
C TYR A 89 -39.21 -3.17 26.24
N ARG A 90 -39.34 -4.47 26.54
CA ARG A 90 -39.36 -5.50 25.50
C ARG A 90 -40.47 -5.28 24.48
N GLN A 91 -41.68 -4.91 24.92
CA GLN A 91 -42.81 -4.64 24.03
C GLN A 91 -42.55 -3.45 23.10
N VAL A 92 -41.77 -2.44 23.52
CA VAL A 92 -41.36 -1.33 22.64
C VAL A 92 -40.58 -1.85 21.43
N VAL A 93 -39.59 -2.74 21.66
CA VAL A 93 -38.80 -3.35 20.59
C VAL A 93 -39.64 -4.26 19.70
N GLU A 94 -40.59 -4.99 20.29
CA GLU A 94 -41.49 -5.91 19.57
C GLU A 94 -42.51 -5.18 18.69
N ARG A 95 -42.97 -3.99 19.10
CA ARG A 95 -43.86 -3.13 18.29
C ARG A 95 -43.14 -2.31 17.21
N SER A 96 -41.83 -2.13 17.36
CA SER A 96 -41.01 -1.43 16.38
C SER A 96 -40.78 -2.27 15.12
N VAL A 97 -40.48 -1.62 14.00
CA VAL A 97 -40.16 -2.30 12.74
C VAL A 97 -38.84 -3.07 12.90
N ASP A 98 -38.87 -4.39 12.78
CA ASP A 98 -37.66 -5.21 12.89
C ASP A 98 -36.72 -4.94 11.71
N VAL A 99 -35.58 -4.31 12.02
CA VAL A 99 -34.51 -3.99 11.06
C VAL A 99 -33.23 -4.75 11.38
N THR A 100 -33.31 -5.79 12.22
CA THR A 100 -32.14 -6.57 12.67
C THR A 100 -31.27 -7.02 11.49
N ASN A 101 -31.88 -7.56 10.45
CA ASN A 101 -31.15 -8.07 9.28
C ASN A 101 -30.53 -6.97 8.41
N SER A 102 -30.99 -5.72 8.54
CA SER A 102 -30.38 -4.58 7.84
C SER A 102 -29.05 -4.17 8.47
N PHE A 103 -28.91 -4.33 9.80
CA PHE A 103 -27.72 -3.94 10.56
C PHE A 103 -26.79 -5.11 10.88
N LEU A 104 -27.37 -6.20 11.37
CA LEU A 104 -26.71 -7.41 11.85
C LEU A 104 -26.93 -8.58 10.90
N ARG A 105 -27.07 -8.30 9.60
CA ARG A 105 -27.03 -9.31 8.54
C ARG A 105 -25.97 -10.34 8.96
N THR A 106 -26.42 -11.57 9.21
CA THR A 106 -25.53 -12.71 9.47
C THR A 106 -24.40 -12.58 8.47
N ALA A 107 -23.14 -12.76 8.94
CA ALA A 107 -21.93 -12.57 8.15
C ALA A 107 -22.24 -12.87 6.68
N PRO A 108 -21.99 -11.92 5.75
CA PRO A 108 -22.35 -12.10 4.35
C PRO A 108 -21.98 -13.53 3.94
N PRO A 109 -22.86 -14.25 3.21
CA PRO A 109 -22.62 -15.63 2.88
C PRO A 109 -21.17 -15.76 2.45
N ALA A 110 -20.44 -16.72 3.06
CA ALA A 110 -19.00 -16.84 2.88
C ALA A 110 -18.70 -16.69 1.38
N PRO A 111 -17.73 -15.82 1.01
CA PRO A 111 -17.47 -15.50 -0.37
C PRO A 111 -17.29 -16.79 -1.19
N ASP A 112 -17.75 -16.78 -2.45
CA ASP A 112 -17.58 -17.94 -3.33
C ASP A 112 -16.10 -18.34 -3.33
N ARG A 113 -15.81 -19.63 -3.11
CA ARG A 113 -14.43 -20.16 -3.03
C ARG A 113 -13.60 -19.90 -4.30
N ARG A 114 -14.23 -19.44 -5.37
CA ARG A 114 -13.56 -18.99 -6.60
C ARG A 114 -13.11 -17.54 -6.56
N THR A 115 -13.66 -16.67 -5.71
CA THR A 115 -13.29 -15.24 -5.72
C THR A 115 -11.93 -15.01 -5.07
N VAL A 116 -11.05 -14.35 -5.81
CA VAL A 116 -9.69 -14.04 -5.37
C VAL A 116 -9.41 -12.56 -5.59
N LEU A 117 -8.97 -11.87 -4.54
CA LEU A 117 -8.45 -10.52 -4.64
C LEU A 117 -6.98 -10.57 -5.08
N LEU A 118 -6.65 -9.98 -6.23
CA LEU A 118 -5.27 -9.79 -6.67
C LEU A 118 -4.82 -8.37 -6.34
N ILE A 119 -3.88 -8.26 -5.39
CA ILE A 119 -3.11 -7.05 -5.11
C ILE A 119 -1.83 -7.11 -5.94
N SER A 120 -1.53 -6.03 -6.67
CA SER A 120 -0.35 -5.94 -7.52
C SER A 120 0.12 -4.50 -7.68
N GLY A 121 1.40 -4.34 -8.01
CA GLY A 121 2.04 -3.06 -8.30
C GLY A 121 1.70 -2.47 -9.67
N GLU A 122 2.55 -1.56 -10.13
CA GLU A 122 2.38 -0.84 -11.40
C GLU A 122 2.86 -1.64 -12.61
N TRP A 123 3.57 -2.75 -12.39
CA TRP A 123 4.00 -3.63 -13.47
C TRP A 123 2.82 -4.39 -14.11
N GLY A 124 2.11 -3.70 -15.00
CA GLY A 124 0.85 -4.17 -15.58
C GLY A 124 0.98 -5.48 -16.36
N ALA A 125 2.13 -5.75 -16.99
CA ALA A 125 2.38 -7.00 -17.69
C ALA A 125 2.39 -8.21 -16.73
N ALA A 126 3.11 -8.12 -15.62
CA ALA A 126 3.16 -9.18 -14.60
C ALA A 126 1.80 -9.35 -13.90
N ALA A 127 1.13 -8.25 -13.56
CA ALA A 127 -0.21 -8.28 -12.95
C ALA A 127 -1.25 -8.93 -13.87
N ARG A 128 -1.23 -8.61 -15.17
CA ARG A 128 -2.12 -9.21 -16.18
C ARG A 128 -1.85 -10.70 -16.33
N ALA A 129 -0.58 -11.10 -16.46
CA ALA A 129 -0.18 -12.50 -16.57
C ALA A 129 -0.62 -13.32 -15.34
N MET A 130 -0.43 -12.80 -14.14
CA MET A 130 -0.91 -13.42 -12.89
C MET A 130 -2.43 -13.55 -12.88
N GLY A 131 -3.16 -12.51 -13.31
CA GLY A 131 -4.62 -12.58 -13.43
C GLY A 131 -5.10 -13.61 -14.46
N GLU A 132 -4.42 -13.75 -15.60
CA GLU A 132 -4.73 -14.77 -16.61
C GLU A 132 -4.47 -16.18 -16.07
N PHE A 133 -3.33 -16.38 -15.40
CA PHE A 133 -2.99 -17.63 -14.72
C PHE A 133 -4.02 -18.04 -13.66
N LEU A 134 -4.40 -17.14 -12.76
CA LEU A 134 -5.40 -17.41 -11.73
C LEU A 134 -6.78 -17.73 -12.33
N ARG A 135 -7.16 -17.08 -13.45
CA ARG A 135 -8.40 -17.42 -14.16
C ARG A 135 -8.34 -18.80 -14.82
N ALA A 136 -7.19 -19.22 -15.34
CA ALA A 136 -7.00 -20.56 -15.88
C ALA A 136 -7.15 -21.66 -14.81
N LEU A 137 -6.89 -21.32 -13.53
CA LEU A 137 -7.21 -22.18 -12.37
C LEU A 137 -8.72 -22.20 -12.03
N GLY A 138 -9.58 -21.55 -12.82
CA GLY A 138 -11.03 -21.47 -12.59
C GLY A 138 -11.46 -20.45 -11.53
N LEU A 139 -10.57 -19.51 -11.17
CA LEU A 139 -10.83 -18.49 -10.15
C LEU A 139 -11.36 -17.19 -10.77
N ASP A 140 -12.20 -16.51 -10.02
CA ASP A 140 -12.75 -15.20 -10.34
C ASP A 140 -11.88 -14.10 -9.71
N VAL A 141 -10.99 -13.54 -10.53
CA VAL A 141 -9.99 -12.55 -10.08
C VAL A 141 -10.61 -11.15 -10.01
N ARG A 142 -10.69 -10.62 -8.79
CA ARG A 142 -11.02 -9.23 -8.48
C ARG A 142 -9.72 -8.45 -8.30
N GLY A 143 -9.55 -7.33 -9.00
CA GLY A 143 -8.29 -6.55 -8.97
C GLY A 143 -8.50 -5.08 -8.61
N ARG A 144 -7.49 -4.23 -8.87
CA ARG A 144 -7.47 -2.78 -8.60
C ARG A 144 -8.69 -1.99 -9.11
N SER A 145 -9.40 -2.50 -10.11
CA SER A 145 -10.66 -1.93 -10.62
C SER A 145 -11.82 -2.11 -9.64
N HIS A 146 -11.87 -3.22 -8.90
CA HIS A 146 -12.91 -3.50 -7.91
C HIS A 146 -12.85 -2.53 -6.72
N ALA A 147 -11.64 -2.23 -6.23
CA ALA A 147 -11.42 -1.25 -5.18
C ALA A 147 -11.86 0.18 -5.59
N ARG A 148 -11.70 0.57 -6.86
CA ARG A 148 -12.20 1.88 -7.34
C ARG A 148 -13.71 1.90 -7.58
N LEU A 149 -14.32 0.75 -7.90
CA LEU A 149 -15.75 0.64 -8.17
C LEU A 149 -16.61 0.51 -6.89
N SER A 150 -16.04 0.03 -5.78
CA SER A 150 -16.74 -0.04 -4.49
C SER A 150 -16.69 1.26 -3.69
N GLY A 151 -15.73 2.15 -4.00
CA GLY A 151 -15.58 3.45 -3.36
C GLY A 151 -16.60 4.46 -3.88
N ARG A 152 -17.55 4.88 -3.03
CA ARG A 152 -18.25 6.17 -3.25
C ARG A 152 -17.23 7.30 -3.11
N GLU A 153 -17.41 8.41 -3.83
CA GLU A 153 -16.59 9.61 -3.62
C GLU A 153 -16.57 9.97 -2.13
N GLY A 154 -15.37 10.04 -1.53
CA GLY A 154 -15.18 10.36 -0.10
C GLY A 154 -14.91 9.18 0.85
N GLN A 155 -14.86 7.92 0.40
CA GLN A 155 -14.47 6.80 1.26
C GLN A 155 -12.95 6.73 1.50
N HIS A 156 -12.53 6.35 2.72
CA HIS A 156 -11.12 6.08 3.00
C HIS A 156 -10.65 4.81 2.27
N HIS A 157 -9.40 4.81 1.80
CA HIS A 157 -8.82 3.67 1.07
C HIS A 157 -8.85 2.36 1.87
N ALA A 158 -8.82 2.43 3.21
CA ALA A 158 -8.93 1.27 4.09
C ALA A 158 -10.32 0.61 4.01
N ASP A 159 -11.41 1.38 3.98
CA ASP A 159 -12.79 0.86 3.93
C ASP A 159 -13.05 0.08 2.62
N VAL A 160 -12.43 0.55 1.55
CA VAL A 160 -12.45 -0.11 0.24
C VAL A 160 -11.73 -1.46 0.29
N LEU A 161 -10.56 -1.52 0.95
CA LEU A 161 -9.81 -2.76 1.11
C LEU A 161 -10.55 -3.74 2.02
N ASP A 162 -11.15 -3.28 3.12
CA ASP A 162 -11.98 -4.11 4.00
C ASP A 162 -13.13 -4.76 3.23
N SER A 163 -13.85 -3.95 2.44
CA SER A 163 -14.93 -4.45 1.59
C SER A 163 -14.45 -5.48 0.57
N ALA A 164 -13.25 -5.28 0.00
CA ALA A 164 -12.65 -6.21 -0.95
C ALA A 164 -12.23 -7.53 -0.29
N PHE A 165 -11.68 -7.46 0.93
CA PHE A 165 -11.34 -8.64 1.72
C PHE A 165 -12.58 -9.43 2.12
N ASP A 166 -13.67 -8.77 2.48
CA ASP A 166 -14.94 -9.43 2.83
C ASP A 166 -15.60 -10.10 1.61
N ALA A 167 -15.42 -9.52 0.42
CA ALA A 167 -16.02 -10.03 -0.83
C ALA A 167 -15.25 -11.18 -1.50
N CYS A 168 -13.98 -11.41 -1.12
CA CYS A 168 -13.12 -12.41 -1.76
C CYS A 168 -12.79 -13.57 -0.81
N HIS A 169 -12.75 -14.80 -1.30
CA HIS A 169 -12.39 -15.97 -0.49
C HIS A 169 -10.89 -15.99 -0.17
N ALA A 170 -10.03 -15.71 -1.15
CA ALA A 170 -8.59 -15.60 -0.95
C ALA A 170 -8.03 -14.26 -1.42
N VAL A 171 -6.86 -13.90 -0.90
CA VAL A 171 -6.08 -12.73 -1.29
C VAL A 171 -4.74 -13.22 -1.83
N VAL A 172 -4.39 -12.81 -3.05
CA VAL A 172 -3.08 -13.03 -3.65
C VAL A 172 -2.40 -11.68 -3.75
N VAL A 173 -1.23 -11.55 -3.11
CA VAL A 173 -0.40 -10.37 -3.21
C VAL A 173 0.78 -10.70 -4.11
N LEU A 174 0.81 -10.08 -5.28
CA LEU A 174 1.91 -10.20 -6.23
C LEU A 174 2.97 -9.14 -5.90
N MET A 175 4.09 -9.61 -5.35
CA MET A 175 5.26 -8.83 -5.03
C MET A 175 6.17 -8.81 -6.27
N THR A 176 6.31 -7.65 -6.90
CA THR A 176 7.14 -7.41 -8.09
C THR A 176 8.34 -6.51 -7.77
N PRO A 177 9.43 -6.52 -8.55
CA PRO A 177 10.58 -5.62 -8.40
C PRO A 177 10.25 -4.22 -8.94
N ASP A 178 9.24 -3.57 -8.38
CA ASP A 178 8.77 -2.26 -8.85
C ASP A 178 9.76 -1.13 -8.49
N ASP A 179 10.34 -1.21 -7.29
CA ASP A 179 11.16 -0.16 -6.71
C ASP A 179 12.58 -0.65 -6.44
N VAL A 180 13.54 0.28 -6.48
CA VAL A 180 14.92 0.05 -6.04
C VAL A 180 15.11 0.66 -4.67
N ALA A 181 15.64 -0.13 -3.73
CA ALA A 181 15.86 0.29 -2.36
C ALA A 181 17.23 -0.11 -1.86
N THR A 182 17.80 0.74 -1.01
CA THR A 182 19.01 0.44 -0.25
C THR A 182 18.82 0.80 1.21
N ARG A 183 19.64 0.23 2.09
CA ARG A 183 19.67 0.67 3.48
C ARG A 183 20.36 2.03 3.52
N HIS A 184 19.86 2.92 4.38
CA HIS A 184 20.55 4.19 4.62
C HIS A 184 22.01 3.90 5.04
N PRO A 185 23.02 4.54 4.42
CA PRO A 185 24.43 4.19 4.62
C PRO A 185 24.89 4.25 6.08
N ALA A 186 24.35 5.19 6.86
CA ALA A 186 24.66 5.31 8.29
C ALA A 186 24.23 4.10 9.16
N PHE A 187 23.42 3.18 8.62
CA PHE A 187 22.96 1.97 9.30
C PHE A 187 23.46 0.67 8.62
N ALA A 188 24.39 0.78 7.66
CA ALA A 188 25.08 -0.37 7.07
C ALA A 188 26.19 -0.85 8.02
N GLY A 189 26.26 -2.15 8.30
CA GLY A 189 27.36 -2.72 9.09
C GLY A 189 28.68 -2.75 8.30
N VAL A 190 29.80 -3.01 8.98
CA VAL A 190 31.14 -3.13 8.34
C VAL A 190 31.21 -4.31 7.36
N GLU A 191 30.35 -5.32 7.52
CA GLU A 191 30.16 -6.43 6.56
C GLU A 191 29.16 -6.12 5.43
N ASP A 192 28.32 -5.08 5.57
CA ASP A 192 27.39 -4.57 4.54
C ASP A 192 28.11 -3.54 3.62
N ALA A 193 29.42 -3.71 3.38
CA ALA A 193 30.32 -2.66 2.86
C ALA A 193 30.04 -2.21 1.42
N GLU A 194 29.09 -2.82 0.73
CA GLU A 194 28.50 -2.26 -0.48
C GLU A 194 27.05 -1.89 -0.19
N VAL A 195 26.68 -0.64 -0.52
CA VAL A 195 25.30 -0.18 -0.61
C VAL A 195 24.64 -1.02 -1.71
N GLN A 196 24.24 -2.25 -1.38
CA GLN A 196 23.64 -3.17 -2.33
C GLN A 196 22.25 -2.65 -2.66
N LEU A 197 22.13 -2.07 -3.85
CA LEU A 197 20.83 -1.77 -4.45
C LEU A 197 20.12 -3.11 -4.61
N ALA A 198 18.93 -3.20 -4.03
CA ALA A 198 18.07 -4.35 -4.19
C ALA A 198 16.71 -3.88 -4.70
N THR A 199 16.02 -4.74 -5.44
CA THR A 199 14.66 -4.49 -5.86
C THR A 199 13.69 -4.83 -4.73
N GLN A 200 12.53 -4.20 -4.69
CA GLN A 200 11.45 -4.49 -3.75
C GLN A 200 10.10 -4.21 -4.40
N ALA A 201 9.03 -4.74 -3.81
CA ALA A 201 7.68 -4.30 -4.13
C ALA A 201 7.48 -2.82 -3.80
N SER A 202 6.62 -2.16 -4.56
CA SER A 202 6.28 -0.75 -4.30
C SER A 202 5.71 -0.57 -2.88
N PRO A 203 5.95 0.57 -2.21
CA PRO A 203 5.45 0.88 -0.88
C PRO A 203 3.94 0.70 -0.72
N SER A 204 3.17 0.96 -1.78
CA SER A 204 1.72 0.72 -1.78
C SER A 204 1.38 -0.76 -1.67
N VAL A 205 2.07 -1.63 -2.42
CA VAL A 205 1.89 -3.08 -2.33
C VAL A 205 2.38 -3.60 -0.98
N LEU A 206 3.51 -3.11 -0.47
CA LEU A 206 4.01 -3.48 0.86
C LEU A 206 3.01 -3.12 1.96
N PHE A 207 2.41 -1.92 1.90
CA PHE A 207 1.36 -1.50 2.84
C PHE A 207 0.12 -2.39 2.74
N GLN A 208 -0.37 -2.65 1.53
CA GLN A 208 -1.54 -3.51 1.30
C GLN A 208 -1.28 -4.98 1.70
N ALA A 209 -0.06 -5.48 1.51
CA ALA A 209 0.37 -6.79 1.97
C ALA A 209 0.31 -6.89 3.50
N GLY A 210 0.84 -5.89 4.20
CA GLY A 210 0.73 -5.79 5.66
C GLY A 210 -0.73 -5.71 6.13
N TYR A 211 -1.57 -4.99 5.40
CA TYR A 211 -2.99 -4.89 5.74
C TYR A 211 -3.75 -6.20 5.52
N ALA A 212 -3.52 -6.87 4.39
CA ALA A 212 -4.06 -8.20 4.11
C ALA A 212 -3.59 -9.24 5.14
N TRP A 213 -2.32 -9.17 5.55
CA TRP A 213 -1.77 -10.04 6.60
C TRP A 213 -2.46 -9.83 7.95
N HIS A 214 -2.87 -8.60 8.28
CA HIS A 214 -3.63 -8.32 9.50
C HIS A 214 -5.10 -8.74 9.39
N ALA A 215 -5.77 -8.38 8.29
CA ALA A 215 -7.22 -8.55 8.12
C ALA A 215 -7.65 -9.94 7.64
N ALA A 216 -6.78 -10.65 6.92
CA ALA A 216 -7.10 -11.88 6.18
C ALA A 216 -5.94 -12.89 6.21
N ARG A 217 -5.23 -13.01 7.35
CA ARG A 217 -4.00 -13.79 7.48
C ARG A 217 -4.08 -15.21 6.91
N GLU A 218 -5.09 -15.99 7.32
CA GLU A 218 -5.22 -17.41 6.96
C GLU A 218 -5.57 -17.65 5.48
N ARG A 219 -5.92 -16.59 4.75
CA ARG A 219 -6.35 -16.64 3.35
C ARG A 219 -5.57 -15.71 2.44
N THR A 220 -4.42 -15.22 2.91
CA THR A 220 -3.51 -14.37 2.14
C THR A 220 -2.31 -15.20 1.68
N LEU A 221 -2.06 -15.18 0.38
CA LEU A 221 -0.90 -15.80 -0.28
C LEU A 221 0.01 -14.70 -0.82
N LEU A 222 1.26 -14.67 -0.35
CA LEU A 222 2.28 -13.78 -0.90
C LEU A 222 3.04 -14.52 -2.01
N VAL A 223 3.08 -13.91 -3.19
CA VAL A 223 3.73 -14.45 -4.38
C VAL A 223 4.83 -13.50 -4.81
N GLU A 224 6.08 -13.96 -4.74
CA GLU A 224 7.25 -13.19 -5.14
C GLU A 224 7.58 -13.47 -6.59
N PHE A 225 7.58 -12.43 -7.42
CA PHE A 225 7.91 -12.53 -8.83
C PHE A 225 9.28 -11.92 -9.11
N GLY A 226 10.21 -12.75 -9.61
CA GLY A 226 11.60 -12.38 -9.85
C GLY A 226 12.55 -12.88 -8.75
N SER A 227 13.85 -12.80 -9.04
CA SER A 227 14.91 -13.18 -8.10
C SER A 227 15.30 -11.99 -7.21
N ASP A 228 15.42 -12.24 -5.90
CA ASP A 228 16.06 -11.37 -4.91
C ASP A 228 15.32 -10.06 -4.55
N LEU A 229 14.00 -10.15 -4.36
CA LEU A 229 13.24 -9.07 -3.74
C LEU A 229 13.67 -8.87 -2.29
N ARG A 230 14.07 -7.64 -1.98
CA ARG A 230 14.27 -7.19 -0.60
C ARG A 230 12.94 -7.14 0.12
N TYR A 231 12.90 -7.84 1.26
CA TYR A 231 11.71 -7.94 2.10
C TYR A 231 11.91 -7.19 3.43
N PRO A 232 10.81 -6.68 4.05
CA PRO A 232 10.86 -6.23 5.43
C PRO A 232 11.36 -7.37 6.33
N ARG A 233 12.39 -7.10 7.14
CA ARG A 233 13.03 -8.13 8.00
C ARG A 233 12.06 -8.83 8.94
N ASP A 234 11.06 -8.11 9.45
CA ASP A 234 10.06 -8.64 10.40
C ASP A 234 8.99 -9.53 9.74
N LEU A 235 9.02 -9.67 8.41
CA LEU A 235 8.22 -10.66 7.67
C LEU A 235 9.03 -11.93 7.34
N SER A 236 10.27 -12.05 7.82
CA SER A 236 11.00 -13.32 7.75
C SER A 236 10.23 -14.41 8.53
N GLY A 237 9.80 -15.46 7.83
CA GLY A 237 8.90 -16.49 8.37
C GLY A 237 7.43 -16.37 7.93
N VAL A 238 7.10 -15.35 7.13
CA VAL A 238 5.84 -15.34 6.38
C VAL A 238 5.94 -16.35 5.23
N ASP A 239 4.93 -17.23 5.15
CA ASP A 239 4.85 -18.24 4.12
C ASP A 239 4.60 -17.59 2.74
N ARG A 240 5.53 -17.82 1.81
CA ARG A 240 5.58 -17.19 0.49
C ARG A 240 5.84 -18.23 -0.59
N VAL A 241 5.47 -17.89 -1.82
CA VAL A 241 5.79 -18.68 -3.02
C VAL A 241 6.73 -17.88 -3.90
N CYS A 242 7.92 -18.42 -4.15
CA CYS A 242 8.82 -17.91 -5.17
C CYS A 242 8.27 -18.31 -6.54
N PHE A 243 7.97 -17.34 -7.38
CA PHE A 243 7.31 -17.54 -8.66
C PHE A 243 8.19 -17.05 -9.81
N ASP A 244 8.59 -17.98 -10.67
CA ASP A 244 9.39 -17.73 -11.88
C ASP A 244 8.60 -18.00 -13.17
N GLY A 245 7.33 -18.40 -13.05
CA GLY A 245 6.46 -18.76 -14.17
C GLY A 245 6.66 -20.19 -14.68
N SER A 246 7.53 -20.99 -14.06
CA SER A 246 7.72 -22.40 -14.41
C SER A 246 6.48 -23.24 -14.04
N PRO A 247 6.31 -24.42 -14.66
CA PRO A 247 5.28 -25.37 -14.24
C PRO A 247 5.36 -25.73 -12.75
N ALA A 248 6.57 -25.74 -12.17
CA ALA A 248 6.77 -26.01 -10.75
C ALA A 248 6.18 -24.90 -9.87
N SER A 249 6.54 -23.63 -10.12
CA SER A 249 6.03 -22.50 -9.33
C SER A 249 4.52 -22.31 -9.49
N ARG A 250 3.98 -22.59 -10.69
CA ARG A 250 2.54 -22.57 -10.96
C ARG A 250 1.79 -23.63 -10.16
N ASN A 251 2.34 -24.84 -10.09
CA ASN A 251 1.78 -25.90 -9.24
C ASN A 251 1.84 -25.54 -7.76
N GLU A 252 2.92 -24.90 -7.31
CA GLU A 252 3.02 -24.44 -5.93
C GLU A 252 1.92 -23.43 -5.59
N VAL A 253 1.71 -22.39 -6.42
CA VAL A 253 0.61 -21.43 -6.21
C VAL A 253 -0.75 -22.12 -6.17
N ALA A 254 -1.01 -23.05 -7.10
CA ALA A 254 -2.26 -23.81 -7.14
C ALA A 254 -2.46 -24.65 -5.85
N GLN A 255 -1.41 -25.28 -5.34
CA GLN A 255 -1.45 -26.05 -4.10
C GLN A 255 -1.71 -25.16 -2.88
N ARG A 256 -1.05 -23.99 -2.77
CA ARG A 256 -1.28 -23.06 -1.66
C ARG A 256 -2.71 -22.50 -1.66
N LEU A 257 -3.23 -22.14 -2.83
CA LEU A 257 -4.62 -21.69 -2.97
C LEU A 257 -5.63 -22.78 -2.59
N ARG A 258 -5.34 -24.06 -2.90
CA ARG A 258 -6.14 -25.20 -2.41
C ARG A 258 -6.08 -25.36 -0.90
N ALA A 259 -4.91 -25.17 -0.29
CA ALA A 259 -4.76 -25.21 1.16
C ALA A 259 -5.60 -24.13 1.86
N ILE A 260 -5.75 -22.96 1.21
CA ILE A 260 -6.64 -21.86 1.60
C ILE A 260 -8.13 -22.17 1.29
N ARG A 261 -8.44 -23.35 0.74
CA ARG A 261 -9.78 -23.83 0.36
C ARG A 261 -10.40 -23.10 -0.84
N SER A 262 -9.58 -22.44 -1.67
CA SER A 262 -10.06 -21.94 -2.96
C SER A 262 -10.43 -23.10 -3.89
N ALA A 263 -11.47 -22.92 -4.70
CA ALA A 263 -11.97 -23.93 -5.64
C ALA A 263 -11.12 -23.98 -6.92
N VAL A 264 -9.85 -24.36 -6.76
CA VAL A 264 -8.83 -24.44 -7.82
C VAL A 264 -9.04 -25.67 -8.71
N ARG A 265 -9.11 -25.44 -10.01
CA ARG A 265 -9.17 -26.47 -11.06
C ARG A 265 -7.80 -26.69 -11.68
N THR A 266 -7.37 -27.94 -11.77
CA THR A 266 -6.11 -28.35 -12.45
C THR A 266 -6.29 -29.62 -13.28
N GLU A 267 -7.52 -29.94 -13.66
CA GLU A 267 -7.82 -31.10 -14.50
C GLU A 267 -7.33 -30.88 -15.93
N ASP A 268 -7.41 -29.63 -16.41
CA ASP A 268 -6.84 -29.18 -17.67
C ASP A 268 -5.44 -28.61 -17.42
N PRO A 269 -4.36 -29.14 -18.03
CA PRO A 269 -3.00 -28.64 -17.83
C PRO A 269 -2.77 -27.23 -18.42
N PHE A 270 -3.72 -26.63 -19.14
CA PHE A 270 -3.59 -25.29 -19.74
C PHE A 270 -3.13 -24.19 -18.75
N TYR A 271 -3.45 -24.30 -17.46
CA TYR A 271 -2.98 -23.35 -16.44
C TYR A 271 -1.44 -23.32 -16.29
N LEU A 272 -0.74 -24.38 -16.71
CA LEU A 272 0.73 -24.45 -16.69
C LEU A 272 1.36 -23.50 -17.71
N GLU A 273 0.61 -23.06 -18.71
CA GLU A 273 1.08 -22.15 -19.77
C GLU A 273 0.35 -20.80 -19.76
N ALA A 274 -0.78 -20.69 -19.05
CA ALA A 274 -1.61 -19.50 -19.02
C ALA A 274 -0.90 -18.26 -18.45
N GLY A 275 -1.07 -17.10 -19.08
CA GLY A 275 -0.40 -15.88 -18.64
C GLY A 275 1.04 -15.80 -19.12
N ALA A 276 1.29 -14.87 -20.04
CA ALA A 276 2.62 -14.58 -20.56
C ALA A 276 3.39 -13.68 -19.58
N PHE A 277 4.11 -14.30 -18.64
CA PHE A 277 4.92 -13.57 -17.66
C PHE A 277 6.13 -12.92 -18.33
N PRO A 278 6.41 -11.63 -18.03
CA PRO A 278 7.60 -10.97 -18.55
C PRO A 278 8.87 -11.51 -17.87
N SER A 279 10.03 -11.35 -18.49
CA SER A 279 11.29 -11.63 -17.80
C SER A 279 11.45 -10.69 -16.62
N ALA A 280 11.79 -11.24 -15.45
CA ALA A 280 12.19 -10.44 -14.29
C ALA A 280 13.37 -9.53 -14.67
N PRO A 281 13.37 -8.23 -14.28
CA PRO A 281 14.54 -7.38 -14.42
C PRO A 281 15.73 -8.01 -13.67
N GLY A 282 16.92 -7.87 -14.25
CA GLY A 282 18.16 -8.32 -13.62
C GLY A 282 18.51 -7.53 -12.35
N PRO A 283 19.60 -7.90 -11.67
CA PRO A 283 20.10 -7.13 -10.53
C PRO A 283 20.37 -5.68 -10.94
N VAL A 284 19.93 -4.74 -10.09
CA VAL A 284 20.08 -3.31 -10.35
C VAL A 284 21.53 -2.92 -10.12
N THR A 285 22.18 -2.45 -11.18
CA THR A 285 23.51 -1.88 -11.13
C THR A 285 23.43 -0.36 -10.97
N GLY A 286 24.52 0.27 -10.53
CA GLY A 286 24.59 1.74 -10.42
C GLY A 286 24.32 2.47 -11.75
N ASP A 287 24.52 1.78 -12.88
CA ASP A 287 24.26 2.31 -14.22
C ASP A 287 22.75 2.32 -14.57
N ASP A 288 21.95 1.46 -13.95
CA ASP A 288 20.50 1.32 -14.21
C ASP A 288 19.66 2.43 -13.58
N LEU A 289 20.19 3.14 -12.57
CA LEU A 289 19.51 4.26 -11.91
C LEU A 289 19.43 5.53 -12.79
N GLY A 290 19.97 5.47 -14.01
CA GLY A 290 20.08 6.61 -14.91
C GLY A 290 21.05 7.68 -14.38
N PRO A 291 21.29 8.75 -15.15
CA PRO A 291 22.08 9.86 -14.65
C PRO A 291 21.39 10.43 -13.40
N SER A 292 22.13 10.53 -12.29
CA SER A 292 21.67 11.23 -11.09
C SER A 292 20.98 12.56 -11.45
N PRO A 293 19.97 13.04 -10.72
CA PRO A 293 19.42 14.39 -10.92
C PRO A 293 20.52 15.47 -11.00
N ALA A 294 21.64 15.27 -10.30
CA ALA A 294 22.82 16.12 -10.40
C ALA A 294 23.53 16.04 -11.77
N ALA A 295 23.62 14.86 -12.39
CA ALA A 295 24.17 14.67 -13.73
C ALA A 295 23.27 15.29 -14.81
N GLU A 296 21.94 15.20 -14.67
CA GLU A 296 20.99 15.85 -15.57
C GLU A 296 21.02 17.38 -15.43
N LEU A 297 21.14 17.91 -14.22
CA LEU A 297 21.38 19.34 -13.98
C LEU A 297 22.71 19.80 -14.59
N LEU A 298 23.78 19.02 -14.43
CA LEU A 298 25.07 19.34 -15.01
C LEU A 298 25.01 19.41 -16.53
N ARG A 299 24.25 18.54 -17.21
CA ARG A 299 24.06 18.60 -18.67
C ARG A 299 23.44 19.92 -19.14
N ARG A 300 22.50 20.48 -18.37
CA ARG A 300 21.82 21.74 -18.69
C ARG A 300 22.69 22.97 -18.50
N ILE A 301 23.71 22.88 -17.64
CA ILE A 301 24.66 23.96 -17.42
C ILE A 301 25.68 23.96 -18.58
N PRO A 302 25.93 25.08 -19.27
CA PRO A 302 26.98 25.16 -20.28
C PRO A 302 28.33 24.69 -19.74
N LEU A 303 29.04 23.86 -20.51
CA LEU A 303 30.30 23.20 -20.08
C LEU A 303 31.33 24.19 -19.51
N ARG A 304 31.44 25.39 -20.08
CA ARG A 304 32.33 26.46 -19.59
C ARG A 304 32.14 26.77 -18.10
N TRP A 305 30.90 26.74 -17.60
CA TRP A 305 30.60 27.08 -16.21
C TRP A 305 30.95 25.96 -15.26
N VAL A 306 30.74 24.71 -15.69
CA VAL A 306 31.18 23.54 -14.92
C VAL A 306 32.70 23.54 -14.78
N LEU A 307 33.43 23.91 -15.84
CA LEU A 307 34.88 24.01 -15.80
C LEU A 307 35.38 25.17 -14.93
N LEU A 308 34.78 26.36 -15.02
CA LEU A 308 35.14 27.49 -14.15
C LEU A 308 34.86 27.17 -12.67
N GLY A 309 33.73 26.53 -12.37
CA GLY A 309 33.41 26.06 -11.01
C GLY A 309 34.43 25.05 -10.49
N ALA A 310 34.79 24.05 -11.30
CA ALA A 310 35.80 23.06 -10.93
C ALA A 310 37.19 23.70 -10.72
N LEU A 311 37.57 24.66 -11.56
CA LEU A 311 38.83 25.40 -11.42
C LEU A 311 38.88 26.28 -10.17
N ALA A 312 37.73 26.78 -9.70
CA ALA A 312 37.63 27.57 -8.47
C ALA A 312 37.97 26.75 -7.20
N GLU A 313 37.87 25.42 -7.25
CA GLU A 313 38.30 24.55 -6.15
C GLU A 313 39.83 24.47 -5.98
N GLY A 314 40.59 25.01 -6.95
CA GLY A 314 42.04 25.23 -6.84
C GLY A 314 42.92 24.00 -7.02
N LYS A 315 42.34 22.83 -7.32
CA LYS A 315 43.05 21.53 -7.44
C LYS A 315 43.32 21.08 -8.88
N GLY A 316 43.04 21.93 -9.87
CA GLY A 316 42.97 21.51 -11.27
C GLY A 316 41.64 20.82 -11.57
N VAL A 317 41.53 20.21 -12.75
CA VAL A 317 40.30 19.62 -13.27
C VAL A 317 40.51 18.16 -13.60
N ASP A 318 39.73 17.27 -12.99
CA ASP A 318 39.66 15.88 -13.44
C ASP A 318 38.77 15.77 -14.69
N VAL A 319 39.43 15.72 -15.85
CA VAL A 319 38.78 15.67 -17.17
C VAL A 319 37.87 14.44 -17.29
N SER A 320 38.31 13.28 -16.80
CA SER A 320 37.56 12.02 -16.91
C SER A 320 36.35 12.01 -15.99
N ALA A 321 36.50 12.52 -14.76
CA ALA A 321 35.38 12.60 -13.81
C ALA A 321 34.30 13.59 -14.28
N ILE A 322 34.67 14.74 -14.84
CA ILE A 322 33.69 15.70 -15.40
C ILE A 322 32.99 15.11 -16.63
N ALA A 323 33.73 14.46 -17.53
CA ALA A 323 33.19 13.79 -18.71
C ALA A 323 32.16 12.72 -18.32
N ALA A 324 32.49 11.85 -17.36
CA ALA A 324 31.60 10.83 -16.85
C ALA A 324 30.34 11.42 -16.20
N ARG A 325 30.49 12.41 -15.31
CA ARG A 325 29.36 13.05 -14.61
C ARG A 325 28.41 13.80 -15.52
N ARG A 326 28.90 14.36 -16.64
CA ARG A 326 28.07 15.04 -17.64
C ARG A 326 27.54 14.09 -18.72
N GLY A 327 28.17 12.94 -18.93
CA GLY A 327 27.92 12.11 -20.11
C GLY A 327 28.35 12.79 -21.40
N THR A 328 29.47 13.51 -21.39
CA THR A 328 30.08 14.16 -22.57
C THR A 328 31.46 13.55 -22.85
N PRO A 329 31.91 13.45 -24.11
CA PRO A 329 33.25 12.93 -24.43
C PRO A 329 34.37 13.71 -23.72
N PRO A 330 35.44 13.04 -23.22
CA PRO A 330 36.59 13.73 -22.62
C PRO A 330 37.22 14.78 -23.53
N GLU A 331 37.20 14.58 -24.85
CA GLU A 331 37.71 15.56 -25.82
C GLU A 331 36.96 16.89 -25.78
N GLU A 332 35.65 16.85 -25.51
CA GLU A 332 34.83 18.07 -25.40
C GLU A 332 35.22 18.88 -24.15
N VAL A 333 35.54 18.18 -23.06
CA VAL A 333 36.05 18.78 -21.82
C VAL A 333 37.42 19.42 -22.05
N ARG A 334 38.35 18.74 -22.73
CA ARG A 334 39.67 19.28 -23.09
C ARG A 334 39.59 20.48 -24.03
N ALA A 335 38.68 20.43 -25.01
CA ALA A 335 38.41 21.55 -25.90
C ALA A 335 37.84 22.75 -25.13
N GLY A 336 36.95 22.51 -24.16
CA GLY A 336 36.44 23.53 -23.25
C GLY A 336 37.55 24.20 -22.44
N LEU A 337 38.45 23.43 -21.82
CA LEU A 337 39.61 23.96 -21.10
C LEU A 337 40.53 24.78 -22.01
N SER A 338 40.76 24.31 -23.24
CA SER A 338 41.56 25.04 -24.23
C SER A 338 40.93 26.39 -24.59
N ARG A 339 39.60 26.44 -24.77
CA ARG A 339 38.87 27.69 -25.02
C ARG A 339 38.99 28.66 -23.84
N LEU A 340 38.77 28.19 -22.61
CA LEU A 340 38.95 29.03 -21.41
C LEU A 340 40.36 29.63 -21.30
N MET A 341 41.40 28.89 -21.70
CA MET A 341 42.78 29.39 -21.73
C MET A 341 43.08 30.35 -22.88
N THR A 342 42.38 30.22 -24.01
CA THR A 342 42.43 31.18 -25.12
C THR A 342 41.74 32.49 -24.73
N ASP A 343 40.61 32.38 -24.03
CA ASP A 343 39.80 33.51 -23.55
C ASP A 343 40.43 34.20 -22.31
N GLY A 344 41.54 33.69 -21.80
CA GLY A 344 42.26 34.25 -20.64
C GLY A 344 41.60 33.99 -19.28
N LEU A 345 40.59 33.11 -19.23
CA LEU A 345 39.81 32.77 -18.04
C LEU A 345 40.43 31.65 -17.21
N ALA A 346 41.27 30.83 -17.84
CA ALA A 346 42.10 29.82 -17.20
C ALA A 346 43.56 29.97 -17.65
N ALA A 347 44.48 29.45 -16.85
CA ALA A 347 45.89 29.40 -17.21
C ALA A 347 46.48 28.04 -16.80
N PRO A 348 47.55 27.56 -17.47
CA PRO A 348 48.28 26.39 -17.01
C PRO A 348 48.81 26.59 -15.59
N MET A 349 48.83 25.51 -14.81
CA MET A 349 49.62 25.44 -13.58
C MET A 349 51.11 25.44 -13.92
N GLU A 350 51.96 25.78 -12.94
CA GLU A 350 53.41 25.83 -13.15
C GLU A 350 53.92 24.50 -13.75
N LYS A 351 54.90 24.61 -14.66
CA LYS A 351 55.54 23.48 -15.37
C LYS A 351 54.71 22.82 -16.48
N HIS A 352 53.55 23.36 -16.85
CA HIS A 352 52.72 22.82 -17.95
C HIS A 352 52.59 23.80 -19.11
N SER A 353 52.70 23.31 -20.35
CA SER A 353 52.27 24.07 -21.53
C SER A 353 50.74 24.16 -21.60
N LYS A 354 50.19 25.08 -22.39
CA LYS A 354 48.73 25.18 -22.61
C LYS A 354 48.12 23.87 -23.13
N SER A 355 48.82 23.18 -24.04
CA SER A 355 48.34 21.91 -24.58
C SER A 355 48.39 20.78 -23.55
N GLN A 356 49.45 20.72 -22.73
CA GLN A 356 49.56 19.73 -21.65
C GLN A 356 48.48 19.95 -20.59
N ALA A 357 48.29 21.20 -20.16
CA ALA A 357 47.30 21.58 -19.15
C ALA A 357 45.86 21.30 -19.61
N ALA A 358 45.53 21.53 -20.89
CA ALA A 358 44.22 21.17 -21.43
C ALA A 358 43.98 19.65 -21.40
N ASN A 359 45.02 18.86 -21.66
CA ASN A 359 44.91 17.41 -21.75
C ASN A 359 44.82 16.72 -20.39
N ASN A 360 45.62 17.15 -19.42
CA ASN A 360 45.70 16.55 -18.09
C ASN A 360 44.91 17.32 -17.01
N GLY A 361 44.29 18.45 -17.37
CA GLY A 361 43.51 19.28 -16.47
C GLY A 361 44.31 20.10 -15.46
N ALA A 362 45.63 20.22 -15.62
CA ALA A 362 46.51 21.04 -14.78
C ALA A 362 46.36 22.54 -15.11
N CYS A 363 45.15 23.06 -14.92
CA CYS A 363 44.76 24.43 -15.14
C CYS A 363 44.39 25.09 -13.80
N ARG A 364 44.55 26.40 -13.71
CA ARG A 364 44.06 27.25 -12.62
C ARG A 364 43.17 28.36 -13.16
N LEU A 365 42.26 28.83 -12.32
CA LEU A 365 41.43 29.99 -12.61
C LEU A 365 42.29 31.27 -12.61
N THR A 366 42.06 32.18 -13.54
CA THR A 366 42.71 33.50 -13.56
C THR A 366 41.83 34.54 -12.88
N GLY A 367 42.37 35.74 -12.60
CA GLY A 367 41.56 36.88 -12.12
C GLY A 367 40.34 37.17 -13.01
N PRO A 368 40.51 37.33 -14.33
CA PRO A 368 39.37 37.50 -15.25
C PRO A 368 38.37 36.33 -15.23
N GLY A 369 38.85 35.09 -15.08
CA GLY A 369 37.98 33.92 -14.93
C GLY A 369 37.16 33.94 -13.64
N LEU A 370 37.76 34.40 -12.54
CA LEU A 370 37.09 34.57 -11.25
C LEU A 370 36.05 35.71 -11.31
N ASP A 371 36.39 36.84 -11.94
CA ASP A 371 35.48 37.97 -12.14
C ASP A 371 34.28 37.58 -13.02
N GLN A 372 34.50 36.78 -14.05
CA GLN A 372 33.42 36.26 -14.89
C GLN A 372 32.52 35.28 -14.13
N LEU A 373 33.10 34.40 -13.31
CA LEU A 373 32.32 33.51 -12.44
C LEU A 373 31.47 34.32 -11.43
N HIS A 374 32.06 35.36 -10.84
CA HIS A 374 31.40 36.20 -9.84
C HIS A 374 30.27 37.05 -10.44
N SER A 375 30.51 37.73 -11.57
CA SER A 375 29.54 38.62 -12.22
C SER A 375 28.27 37.91 -12.70
N GLU A 376 28.36 36.61 -13.02
CA GLU A 376 27.23 35.84 -13.53
C GLU A 376 26.51 35.04 -12.43
N MET A 377 27.20 34.61 -11.36
CA MET A 377 26.54 34.05 -10.17
C MET A 377 25.77 35.10 -9.36
N TRP A 378 26.21 36.36 -9.39
CA TRP A 378 25.64 37.47 -8.63
C TRP A 378 24.95 38.54 -9.49
N ARG A 379 24.41 38.17 -10.66
CA ARG A 379 23.39 39.02 -11.26
C ARG A 379 22.19 39.03 -10.30
N PRO A 380 21.77 40.17 -9.71
CA PRO A 380 20.48 40.22 -9.06
C PRO A 380 19.48 39.79 -10.13
N GLN A 381 18.67 38.77 -9.84
CA GLN A 381 17.53 38.45 -10.68
C GLN A 381 16.66 39.71 -10.69
N GLY A 382 16.78 40.51 -11.76
CA GLY A 382 15.89 41.62 -12.03
C GLY A 382 14.47 41.06 -12.04
N ARG A 383 13.60 41.76 -11.32
CA ARG A 383 12.15 41.52 -11.21
C ARG A 383 11.49 41.21 -12.54
#